data_AF-A0A2E8B1Y1-F1
#
_entry.id   AF-A0A2E8B1Y1-F1
#
_cell.length_a   1.000
_cell.length_b   1.000
_cell.length_c   1.000
_cell.angle_alpha   90.00
_cell.angle_beta   90.00
_cell.angle_gamma   90.00
#
_symmetry.space_group_name_H-M   'P 1'
#
loop_
_entity.id
_entity.type
_entity.pdbx_description
1 polymer ?
#
loop_
_entity_poly.entity_id
_entity_poly.type
_entity_poly.pdbx_seq_one_letter_code
_entity_poly.pdbx_strand_id
1 'polypeptide(L)'
;MKPGSIPHIASRWLCGSLLVVSMAATGCQVDIGGQTLPSPHYLSDDIQYFAPGPEFMLAREAAAMQKYQAEKELQTDDRRQP
;
A
#
# COMPACT_ATOMS: atom_id res chain seq x y z
N MET A 1 48.48 -10.88 25.27
CA MET A 1 48.08 -9.46 25.22
C MET A 1 47.52 -9.08 26.58
N LYS A 2 48.18 -8.18 27.32
CA LYS A 2 47.67 -7.66 28.60
C LYS A 2 46.74 -6.47 28.30
N PRO A 3 45.46 -6.50 28.69
CA PRO A 3 44.56 -5.37 28.50
C PRO A 3 44.86 -4.33 29.58
N GLY A 4 45.91 -3.55 29.38
CA GLY A 4 46.35 -2.49 30.30
C GLY A 4 45.90 -1.12 29.81
N SER A 5 44.98 -0.51 30.56
CA SER A 5 44.73 0.94 30.65
C SER A 5 44.61 1.72 29.33
N ILE A 6 43.43 1.66 28.71
CA ILE A 6 43.02 2.66 27.71
C ILE A 6 42.81 3.99 28.45
N PRO A 7 43.46 5.10 28.04
CA PRO A 7 43.24 6.38 28.69
C PRO A 7 41.78 6.79 28.54
N HIS A 8 41.15 7.26 29.63
CA HIS A 8 39.72 7.61 29.65
C HIS A 8 39.33 8.61 28.55
N ILE A 9 40.26 9.46 28.12
CA ILE A 9 40.09 10.37 26.99
C ILE A 9 39.89 9.58 25.69
N ALA A 10 40.76 8.61 25.37
CA ALA A 10 40.62 7.79 24.16
C ALA A 10 39.34 6.96 24.17
N SER A 11 38.94 6.43 25.34
CA SER A 11 37.67 5.73 25.49
C SER A 11 36.47 6.64 25.26
N ARG A 12 36.50 7.90 25.74
CA ARG A 12 35.42 8.88 25.51
C ARG A 12 35.29 9.27 24.05
N TRP A 13 36.41 9.46 23.35
CA TRP A 13 36.40 9.75 21.91
C TRP A 13 35.86 8.58 21.10
N LEU A 14 36.27 7.35 21.43
CA LEU A 14 35.76 6.14 20.77
C LEU A 14 34.24 5.99 20.97
N CYS A 15 33.76 6.12 22.20
CA CYS A 15 32.33 6.05 22.50
C CYS A 15 31.54 7.18 21.81
N GLY A 16 32.08 8.40 21.79
CA GLY A 16 31.46 9.55 21.12
C GLY A 16 31.37 9.34 19.60
N SER A 17 32.44 8.88 18.96
CA SER A 17 32.43 8.58 17.52
C SER A 17 31.46 7.46 17.17
N LEU A 18 31.38 6.42 18.02
CA LEU A 18 30.48 5.29 17.80
C LEU A 18 29.01 5.75 17.87
N LEU A 19 28.67 6.62 18.82
CA LEU A 19 27.32 7.20 18.93
C LEU A 19 26.96 8.01 17.69
N VAL A 20 27.84 8.90 17.21
CA VAL A 20 27.58 9.71 16.01
C VAL A 20 27.38 8.83 14.77
N VAL A 21 28.21 7.79 14.60
CA VAL A 21 28.06 6.83 13.49
C VAL A 21 26.75 6.06 13.59
N SER A 22 26.35 5.62 14.78
CA SER A 22 25.08 4.90 14.96
C SER A 22 23.87 5.77 14.61
N MET A 23 23.88 7.05 14.99
CA MET A 23 22.81 7.99 14.65
C MET A 23 22.76 8.31 13.15
N ALA A 24 23.91 8.39 12.49
CA ALA A 24 23.97 8.59 11.04
C ALA A 24 23.59 7.33 10.25
N ALA A 25 23.79 6.14 10.83
CA ALA A 25 23.40 4.87 10.23
C ALA A 25 21.89 4.57 10.36
N THR A 26 21.22 5.13 11.37
CA THR A 26 19.77 5.07 11.51
C THR A 26 19.12 6.24 10.75
N GLY A 27 18.40 5.97 9.66
CA GLY A 27 17.67 7.00 8.94
C GLY A 27 16.55 7.64 9.78
N CYS A 28 16.17 8.88 9.46
CA CYS A 28 14.94 9.48 9.99
C CYS A 28 13.74 8.82 9.32
N GLN A 29 13.05 7.94 10.04
CA GLN A 29 11.81 7.34 9.60
C GLN A 29 10.73 8.43 9.55
N VAL A 30 10.32 8.83 8.34
CA VAL A 30 9.32 9.87 8.10
C VAL A 30 7.93 9.23 8.12
N ASP A 31 7.06 9.73 9.01
CA ASP A 31 5.63 9.41 9.04
C ASP A 31 4.87 10.51 8.30
N ILE A 32 4.13 10.15 7.26
CA ILE A 32 3.31 11.09 6.51
C ILE A 32 1.92 10.48 6.37
N GLY A 33 0.91 11.17 6.95
CA GLY A 33 -0.47 10.70 6.92
C GLY A 33 -0.75 9.47 7.80
N GLY A 34 0.08 9.19 8.81
CA GLY A 34 -0.08 8.00 9.68
C GLY A 34 0.41 6.70 9.04
N GLN A 35 1.13 6.78 7.92
CA GLN A 35 1.76 5.64 7.26
C GLN A 35 3.27 5.88 7.13
N THR A 36 4.03 4.84 7.52
CA THR A 36 5.48 4.86 7.42
C THR A 36 5.88 4.36 6.04
N LEU A 37 6.18 5.30 5.14
CA LEU A 37 6.37 4.98 3.73
C LEU A 37 7.77 4.36 3.50
N PRO A 38 7.88 3.22 2.79
CA PRO A 38 9.15 2.50 2.63
C PRO A 38 10.19 3.24 1.79
N SER A 39 9.79 4.21 0.98
CA SER A 39 10.67 4.92 0.07
C SER A 39 10.47 6.44 0.12
N PRO A 40 11.54 7.24 -0.07
CA PRO A 40 11.45 8.72 -0.07
C PRO A 40 10.68 9.28 -1.27
N HIS A 41 10.40 8.45 -2.28
CA HIS A 41 9.85 8.85 -3.56
C HIS A 41 8.34 8.61 -3.68
N TYR A 42 7.64 8.30 -2.59
CA TYR A 42 6.21 7.97 -2.64
C TYR A 42 5.32 9.10 -3.19
N LEU A 43 5.75 10.36 -3.10
CA LEU A 43 5.05 11.51 -3.70
C LEU A 43 5.32 11.64 -5.21
N SER A 44 6.41 11.03 -5.67
CA SER A 44 6.90 11.04 -7.05
C SER A 44 6.58 9.74 -7.78
N ASP A 45 6.09 8.72 -7.07
CA ASP A 45 5.69 7.46 -7.66
C ASP A 45 4.40 7.72 -8.43
N ASP A 46 4.53 7.67 -9.76
CA ASP A 46 3.44 7.93 -10.68
C ASP A 46 2.26 7.05 -10.25
N ILE A 47 1.14 7.70 -9.91
CA ILE A 47 -0.12 7.02 -9.62
C ILE A 47 -0.30 5.95 -10.70
N GLN A 48 -0.31 4.68 -10.30
CA GLN A 48 -0.52 3.57 -11.25
C GLN A 48 -1.85 3.84 -11.96
N TYR A 49 -1.77 4.36 -13.18
CA TYR A 49 -2.94 4.81 -13.91
C TYR A 49 -3.72 3.57 -14.33
N PHE A 50 -4.78 3.29 -13.58
CA PHE A 50 -5.81 2.37 -14.01
C PHE A 50 -6.73 3.13 -14.96
N ALA A 51 -6.88 2.64 -16.19
CA ALA A 51 -7.83 3.23 -17.12
C ALA A 51 -9.21 3.35 -16.44
N PRO A 52 -9.96 4.45 -16.69
CA PRO A 52 -11.28 4.61 -16.12
C PRO A 52 -12.09 3.36 -16.41
N GLY A 53 -12.68 2.81 -15.34
CA GLY A 53 -13.59 1.67 -15.47
C GLY A 53 -14.76 2.02 -16.40
N PRO A 54 -15.49 1.02 -16.91
CA PRO A 54 -16.67 1.28 -17.73
C PRO A 54 -17.63 2.23 -17.00
N GLU A 55 -18.15 3.25 -17.70
CA GLU A 55 -19.05 4.29 -17.17
C GLU A 55 -20.23 3.71 -16.36
N PHE A 56 -20.67 2.51 -16.73
CA PHE A 56 -21.70 1.78 -16.03
C PHE A 56 -21.12 0.67 -15.15
N MET A 57 -21.00 0.96 -13.85
CA MET A 57 -20.44 0.03 -12.85
C MET A 57 -21.24 -1.26 -12.68
N LEU A 58 -22.53 -1.25 -13.04
CA LEU A 58 -23.48 -2.34 -12.77
C LEU A 58 -23.81 -3.20 -14.00
N ALA A 59 -22.87 -3.30 -14.95
CA ALA A 59 -23.09 -4.03 -16.20
C ALA A 59 -23.51 -5.50 -15.98
N ARG A 60 -22.99 -6.15 -14.93
CA ARG A 60 -23.31 -7.55 -14.62
C ARG A 60 -24.72 -7.68 -14.05
N GLU A 61 -25.11 -6.75 -13.20
CA GLU A 61 -26.43 -6.67 -12.55
C GLU A 61 -27.50 -6.33 -13.57
N ALA A 62 -27.24 -5.41 -14.49
CA ALA A 62 -28.15 -5.10 -15.59
C ALA A 62 -28.34 -6.31 -16.52
N ALA A 63 -27.26 -7.00 -16.89
CA ALA A 63 -27.35 -8.22 -17.69
C ALA A 63 -28.14 -9.33 -16.96
N ALA A 64 -27.98 -9.45 -15.64
CA ALA A 64 -28.75 -10.39 -14.83
C ALA A 64 -30.24 -10.03 -14.80
N MET A 65 -30.57 -8.75 -14.62
CA MET A 65 -31.97 -8.28 -14.64
C MET A 65 -32.63 -8.49 -16.00
N GLN A 66 -31.93 -8.24 -17.10
CA GLN A 66 -32.45 -8.48 -18.46
C GLN A 66 -32.75 -9.96 -18.69
N LYS A 67 -31.85 -10.86 -18.28
CA LYS A 67 -32.09 -12.32 -18.36
C LYS A 67 -33.30 -12.74 -17.54
N TYR A 68 -33.40 -12.26 -16.30
CA TYR A 68 -34.53 -12.57 -15.43
C TYR A 68 -35.87 -12.07 -15.99
N GLN A 69 -35.88 -10.89 -16.60
CA GLN A 69 -37.07 -10.35 -17.28
C GLN A 69 -37.46 -11.21 -18.49
N ALA A 70 -36.50 -11.58 -19.34
CA ALA A 70 -36.75 -12.44 -20.49
C ALA A 70 -37.30 -13.82 -20.08
N GLU A 71 -36.76 -14.44 -19.01
CA GLU A 71 -37.27 -15.70 -18.47
C GLU A 71 -38.70 -15.58 -17.94
N LYS A 72 -39.01 -14.48 -17.23
CA LYS A 72 -40.37 -14.20 -16.74
C LYS A 72 -41.37 -13.99 -17.87
N GLU A 73 -40.99 -13.28 -18.91
CA GLU A 73 -41.82 -13.04 -20.08
C GLU A 73 -42.12 -14.35 -20.80
N LEU A 74 -41.10 -15.20 -21.01
CA LEU A 74 -41.26 -16.51 -21.61
C LEU A 74 -42.18 -17.43 -20.79
N GLN A 75 -42.01 -17.44 -19.46
CA GLN A 75 -42.88 -18.20 -18.55
C GLN A 75 -44.32 -17.67 -18.53
N THR A 76 -44.51 -16.36 -18.70
CA THR A 76 -45.83 -15.75 -18.76
C THR A 76 -46.51 -16.01 -20.11
N ASP A 77 -45.75 -16.11 -21.19
CA ASP A 77 -46.27 -16.48 -22.51
C ASP A 77 -46.67 -17.95 -22.59
N ASP A 78 -45.83 -18.85 -22.08
CA ASP A 78 -46.14 -20.29 -21.94
C ASP A 78 -47.44 -20.51 -21.14
N ARG A 79 -47.62 -19.77 -20.04
CA ARG A 79 -48.87 -19.80 -19.26
C ARG A 79 -50.10 -19.25 -20.03
N ARG A 80 -49.89 -18.38 -21.03
CA ARG A 80 -50.98 -17.78 -21.82
C ARG A 80 -51.36 -18.60 -23.05
N GLN A 81 -50.59 -19.62 -23.43
CA GLN A 81 -50.97 -20.56 -24.49
C GLN A 81 -51.94 -21.62 -23.90
N PRO A 82 -53.13 -21.82 -24.49
CA PRO A 82 -54.14 -22.77 -24.01
C PRO A 82 -53.75 -24.24 -24.23
#